data_AF-A0A2G2WTA6-F1
#
_entry.id   AF-A0A2G2WTA6-F1
#
_cell.length_a   1.000
_cell.length_b   1.000
_cell.length_c   1.000
_cell.angle_alpha   90.00
_cell.angle_beta   90.00
_cell.angle_gamma   90.00
#
_symmetry.space_group_name_H-M   'P 1'
#
loop_
_entity.id
_entity.type
_entity.pdbx_description
1 polymer ?
#
loop_
_entity_poly.entity_id
_entity_poly.type
_entity_poly.pdbx_seq_one_letter_code
_entity_poly.pdbx_strand_id
1 'polypeptide(L)'
;MSDQKPLISTKKTFFYNFFPSKDEEEACKVNNTPWVPTRELVEIRDLYPAPIIYLDNPWQIKKKITGDEVVLGKVVIPFFETFEYILRYWEMDVTQSLVNGYGMCVDVWDVTEENDPKKYEGEGVCLRKLYNDDYSLSIVGLFNDCRLDVGDEIGLYWDPRSSTLMFKLLSQVRP
;
A
#
# COMPACT_ATOMS: atom_id res chain seq x y z
N MET A 1 -1.46 -31.63 -1.54
CA MET A 1 -1.60 -30.48 -0.63
C MET A 1 -0.27 -29.76 -0.68
N SER A 2 -0.25 -28.51 -1.15
CA SER A 2 1.01 -27.76 -1.33
C SER A 2 1.56 -27.36 0.03
N ASP A 3 2.80 -27.77 0.31
CA ASP A 3 3.58 -27.33 1.48
C ASP A 3 4.00 -25.86 1.30
N GLN A 4 3.03 -24.94 1.41
CA GLN A 4 3.31 -23.52 1.46
C GLN A 4 3.85 -23.21 2.85
N LYS A 5 5.19 -23.07 2.97
CA LYS A 5 5.81 -22.54 4.18
C LYS A 5 5.16 -21.18 4.52
N PRO A 6 4.75 -20.96 5.78
CA PRO A 6 4.19 -19.68 6.16
C PRO A 6 5.24 -18.58 5.95
N LEU A 7 4.88 -17.58 5.16
CA LEU A 7 5.69 -16.38 4.99
C LEU A 7 5.74 -15.67 6.34
N ILE A 8 6.94 -15.44 6.87
CA ILE A 8 7.13 -14.68 8.11
C ILE A 8 6.70 -13.25 7.80
N SER A 9 5.74 -12.74 8.57
CA SER A 9 5.26 -11.37 8.43
C SER A 9 4.89 -10.80 9.80
N THR A 10 4.97 -9.47 9.94
CA THR A 10 4.66 -8.78 11.19
C THR A 10 3.59 -7.74 10.91
N LYS A 11 2.49 -7.81 11.65
CA LYS A 11 1.39 -6.86 11.51
C LYS A 11 1.84 -5.50 12.05
N LYS A 12 1.63 -4.47 11.24
CA LYS A 12 1.90 -3.08 11.60
C LYS A 12 0.58 -2.35 11.81
N THR A 13 0.55 -1.38 12.71
CA THR A 13 -0.62 -0.54 12.95
C THR A 13 -0.21 0.77 13.62
N PHE A 14 -1.14 1.71 13.73
CA PHE A 14 -0.97 2.90 14.54
C PHE A 14 -1.42 2.66 15.97
N PHE A 15 -0.56 3.02 16.92
CA PHE A 15 -0.92 3.21 18.32
C PHE A 15 -1.24 4.70 18.54
N TYR A 16 -2.39 5.00 19.12
CA TYR A 16 -2.87 6.36 19.30
C TYR A 16 -2.69 6.82 20.76
N ASN A 17 -1.99 7.94 20.91
CA ASN A 17 -1.77 8.61 22.19
C ASN A 17 -2.81 9.71 22.34
N PHE A 18 -3.99 9.34 22.84
CA PHE A 18 -5.09 10.28 23.05
C PHE A 18 -4.86 11.24 24.20
N PHE A 19 -4.10 10.81 25.21
CA PHE A 19 -3.81 11.61 26.39
C PHE A 19 -2.38 12.13 26.32
N PRO A 20 -2.14 13.44 26.55
CA PRO A 20 -0.80 13.98 26.64
C PRO A 20 -0.08 13.44 27.88
N SER A 21 1.23 13.34 27.80
CA SER A 21 2.06 13.28 28.98
C SER A 21 1.99 14.60 29.77
N LYS A 22 2.44 14.57 31.02
CA LYS A 22 2.46 15.77 31.88
C LYS A 22 3.24 16.92 31.23
N ASP A 23 4.39 16.61 30.64
CA ASP A 23 5.27 17.60 30.02
C ASP A 23 4.62 18.23 28.76
N GLU A 24 3.93 17.42 27.95
CA GLU A 24 3.18 17.89 26.78
C GLU A 24 1.97 18.76 27.19
N GLU A 25 1.26 18.37 28.24
CA GLU A 25 0.13 19.16 28.76
C GLU A 25 0.60 20.53 29.26
N GLU A 26 1.70 20.59 30.01
CA GLU A 26 2.32 21.84 30.46
C GLU A 26 2.79 22.70 29.28
N ALA A 27 3.40 22.10 28.25
CA ALA A 27 3.81 22.81 27.03
C ALA A 27 2.60 23.40 26.26
N CYS A 28 1.51 22.63 26.12
CA CYS A 28 0.26 23.12 25.53
C CYS A 28 -0.33 24.30 26.31
N LYS A 29 -0.28 24.27 27.65
CA LYS A 29 -0.72 25.38 28.51
C LYS A 29 0.13 26.63 28.31
N VAL A 30 1.45 26.49 28.24
CA VAL A 30 2.39 27.62 28.01
C VAL A 30 2.14 28.27 26.65
N ASN A 31 1.91 27.46 25.61
CA ASN A 31 1.69 27.94 24.25
C ASN A 31 0.23 28.35 23.95
N ASN A 32 -0.70 28.14 24.90
CA ASN A 32 -2.14 28.32 24.74
C ASN A 32 -2.72 27.59 23.51
N THR A 33 -2.21 26.38 23.24
CA THR A 33 -2.62 25.53 22.10
C THR A 33 -3.38 24.31 22.60
N PRO A 34 -4.46 23.88 21.93
CA PRO A 34 -5.16 22.65 22.27
C PRO A 34 -4.27 21.41 22.00
N TRP A 35 -4.45 20.38 22.81
CA TRP A 35 -3.80 19.08 22.59
C TRP A 35 -4.30 18.44 21.29
N VAL A 36 -3.36 17.90 20.51
CA VAL A 36 -3.65 17.15 19.29
C VAL A 36 -3.18 15.71 19.53
N PRO A 37 -4.07 14.70 19.45
CA PRO A 37 -3.68 13.31 19.60
C PRO A 37 -2.53 12.94 18.65
N THR A 38 -1.49 12.35 19.20
CA THR A 38 -0.38 11.83 18.42
C THR A 38 -0.57 10.34 18.15
N ARG A 39 0.19 9.81 17.21
CA ARG A 39 0.22 8.37 16.93
C ARG A 39 1.60 7.94 16.52
N GLU A 40 1.90 6.68 16.76
CA GLU A 40 3.16 6.04 16.39
C GLU A 40 2.90 4.74 15.65
N LEU A 41 3.78 4.42 14.71
CA LEU A 41 3.75 3.13 14.02
C LEU A 41 4.33 2.08 14.96
N VAL A 42 3.63 0.97 15.14
CA VAL A 42 4.07 -0.15 15.99
C VAL A 42 3.95 -1.47 15.26
N GLU A 43 4.84 -2.39 15.61
CA GLU A 43 4.73 -3.81 15.24
C GLU A 43 4.01 -4.57 16.35
N ILE A 44 2.99 -5.33 15.97
CA ILE A 44 2.25 -6.17 16.89
C ILE A 44 2.40 -7.64 16.50
N ARG A 45 2.39 -8.50 17.52
CA ARG A 45 2.20 -9.93 17.26
C ARG A 45 0.82 -10.12 16.67
N ASP A 46 0.78 -10.73 15.49
CA ASP A 46 -0.49 -11.04 14.89
C ASP A 46 -1.14 -12.20 15.63
N LEU A 47 -2.36 -11.98 16.11
CA LEU A 47 -3.19 -13.02 16.71
C LEU A 47 -3.80 -13.92 15.63
N TYR A 48 -3.84 -13.43 14.39
CA TYR A 48 -4.37 -14.13 13.23
C TYR A 48 -3.23 -14.57 12.30
N PRO A 49 -3.42 -15.65 11.52
CA PRO A 49 -2.44 -16.02 10.52
C PRO A 49 -2.34 -14.93 9.44
N ALA A 50 -1.13 -14.76 8.89
CA ALA A 50 -0.90 -13.86 7.78
C ALA A 50 -1.85 -14.17 6.60
N PRO A 51 -2.31 -13.16 5.84
CA PRO A 51 -3.13 -13.38 4.66
C PRO A 51 -2.49 -14.39 3.70
N ILE A 52 -3.20 -15.48 3.42
CA ILE A 52 -2.74 -16.51 2.50
C ILE A 52 -2.84 -15.96 1.07
N ILE A 53 -1.73 -16.06 0.32
CA ILE A 53 -1.72 -15.75 -1.12
C ILE A 53 -2.09 -17.04 -1.86
N TYR A 54 -3.34 -17.09 -2.31
CA TYR A 54 -3.87 -18.15 -3.17
C TYR A 54 -3.38 -17.93 -4.59
N LEU A 55 -2.54 -18.84 -5.12
CA LEU A 55 -1.93 -18.65 -6.43
C LEU A 55 -2.94 -18.65 -7.59
N ASP A 56 -4.10 -19.26 -7.39
CA ASP A 56 -5.24 -19.27 -8.33
C ASP A 56 -6.00 -17.93 -8.36
N ASN A 57 -6.00 -17.17 -7.27
CA ASN A 57 -6.61 -15.84 -7.20
C ASN A 57 -5.85 -14.96 -6.17
N PRO A 58 -4.65 -14.46 -6.54
CA PRO A 58 -3.77 -13.79 -5.59
C PRO A 58 -4.17 -12.33 -5.32
N TRP A 59 -5.13 -11.78 -6.08
CA TRP A 59 -5.55 -10.38 -6.08
C TRP A 59 -6.29 -9.98 -4.79
N GLN A 60 -5.53 -9.72 -3.72
CA GLN A 60 -6.04 -9.29 -2.42
C GLN A 60 -6.62 -7.88 -2.45
N ILE A 61 -6.11 -7.05 -3.36
CA ILE A 61 -6.58 -5.69 -3.60
C ILE A 61 -7.26 -5.71 -4.97
N LYS A 62 -8.57 -5.42 -4.99
CA LYS A 62 -9.35 -5.29 -6.23
C LYS A 62 -10.08 -3.97 -6.21
N LYS A 63 -9.91 -3.20 -7.27
CA LYS A 63 -10.47 -1.85 -7.33
C LYS A 63 -10.80 -1.45 -8.76
N LYS A 64 -11.83 -0.61 -8.88
CA LYS A 64 -12.13 0.12 -10.11
C LYS A 64 -11.36 1.43 -10.19
N ILE A 65 -10.74 1.67 -11.34
CA ILE A 65 -10.02 2.90 -11.64
C ILE A 65 -10.99 4.07 -11.72
N THR A 66 -10.61 5.19 -11.09
CA THR A 66 -11.36 6.44 -11.09
C THR A 66 -10.75 7.47 -12.06
N GLY A 67 -11.52 8.52 -12.41
CA GLY A 67 -11.07 9.56 -13.34
C GLY A 67 -9.77 10.26 -12.90
N ASP A 68 -9.66 10.62 -11.63
CA ASP A 68 -8.48 11.28 -11.09
C ASP A 68 -7.24 10.37 -11.16
N GLU A 69 -7.42 9.06 -10.95
CA GLU A 69 -6.36 8.05 -11.03
C GLU A 69 -5.82 7.92 -12.46
N VAL A 70 -6.70 7.94 -13.48
CA VAL A 70 -6.29 7.97 -14.89
C VAL A 70 -5.48 9.22 -15.20
N VAL A 71 -5.99 10.40 -14.82
CA VAL A 71 -5.35 11.68 -15.13
C VAL A 71 -3.96 11.80 -14.48
N LEU A 72 -3.82 11.31 -13.24
CA LEU A 72 -2.57 11.38 -12.50
C LEU A 72 -1.62 10.22 -12.80
N GLY A 73 -2.10 9.14 -13.43
CA GLY A 73 -1.37 7.90 -13.63
C GLY A 73 -0.98 7.24 -12.29
N LYS A 74 -1.90 7.26 -11.33
CA LYS A 74 -1.68 6.73 -9.97
C LYS A 74 -2.85 5.87 -9.54
N VAL A 75 -2.60 4.87 -8.71
CA VAL A 75 -3.63 4.09 -8.03
C VAL A 75 -3.67 4.47 -6.56
N VAL A 76 -4.84 4.85 -6.06
CA VAL A 76 -5.08 5.08 -4.64
C VAL A 76 -5.45 3.75 -3.97
N ILE A 77 -4.64 3.33 -3.00
CA ILE A 77 -4.83 2.13 -2.21
C ILE A 77 -5.24 2.56 -0.79
N PRO A 78 -6.40 2.10 -0.29
CA PRO A 78 -6.85 2.43 1.05
C PRO A 78 -5.83 2.08 2.14
N PHE A 79 -5.87 2.83 3.23
CA PHE A 79 -5.04 2.59 4.42
C PHE A 79 -5.01 1.11 4.84
N PHE A 80 -6.20 0.51 5.00
CA PHE A 80 -6.35 -0.87 5.48
C PHE A 80 -5.65 -1.87 4.57
N GLU A 81 -5.89 -1.78 3.26
CA GLU A 81 -5.32 -2.68 2.26
C GLU A 81 -3.80 -2.53 2.19
N THR A 82 -3.29 -1.30 2.28
CA THR A 82 -1.86 -1.04 2.27
C THR A 82 -1.19 -1.68 3.49
N PHE A 83 -1.75 -1.49 4.68
CA PHE A 83 -1.18 -2.04 5.91
C PHE A 83 -1.25 -3.57 5.95
N GLU A 84 -2.40 -4.12 5.57
CA GLU A 84 -2.68 -5.54 5.72
C GLU A 84 -1.99 -6.39 4.65
N TYR A 85 -1.95 -5.91 3.40
CA TYR A 85 -1.50 -6.70 2.25
C TYR A 85 -0.13 -6.31 1.70
N ILE A 86 0.37 -5.11 2.01
CA ILE A 86 1.68 -4.64 1.52
C ILE A 86 2.68 -4.49 2.68
N LEU A 87 2.43 -3.56 3.60
CA LEU A 87 3.40 -3.16 4.64
C LEU A 87 3.64 -4.23 5.71
N ARG A 88 2.71 -5.18 5.84
CA ARG A 88 2.88 -6.39 6.65
C ARG A 88 4.17 -7.15 6.34
N TYR A 89 4.64 -7.11 5.09
CA TYR A 89 5.84 -7.81 4.63
C TYR A 89 7.08 -6.92 4.56
N TRP A 90 6.94 -5.62 4.80
CA TRP A 90 8.05 -4.66 4.75
C TRP A 90 8.80 -4.61 6.07
N GLU A 91 10.05 -4.15 6.03
CA GLU A 91 10.80 -3.83 7.25
C GLU A 91 10.21 -2.58 7.94
N MET A 92 10.39 -2.49 9.25
CA MET A 92 9.76 -1.45 10.09
C MET A 92 10.26 -0.04 9.76
N ASP A 93 11.57 0.12 9.52
CA ASP A 93 12.23 1.38 9.15
C ASP A 93 11.81 1.90 7.76
N VAL A 94 11.69 0.98 6.79
CA VAL A 94 11.17 1.27 5.45
C VAL A 94 9.71 1.72 5.54
N THR A 95 8.91 1.01 6.34
CA THR A 95 7.51 1.38 6.57
C THR A 95 7.38 2.73 7.27
N GLN A 96 8.22 3.00 8.27
CA GLN A 96 8.22 4.26 9.00
C GLN A 96 8.57 5.43 8.08
N SER A 97 9.51 5.24 7.16
CA SER A 97 9.85 6.24 6.15
C SER A 97 8.64 6.58 5.27
N LEU A 98 7.93 5.57 4.75
CA LEU A 98 6.71 5.78 3.97
C LEU A 98 5.63 6.53 4.76
N VAL A 99 5.41 6.12 6.02
CA VAL A 99 4.41 6.70 6.93
C VAL A 99 4.72 8.17 7.26
N ASN A 100 6.01 8.52 7.33
CA ASN A 100 6.48 9.89 7.54
C ASN A 100 6.37 10.76 6.26
N GLY A 101 5.86 10.22 5.16
CA GLY A 101 5.58 10.95 3.92
C GLY A 101 6.68 10.86 2.87
N TYR A 102 7.76 10.11 3.12
CA TYR A 102 8.76 9.83 2.10
C TYR A 102 8.16 8.91 1.02
N GLY A 103 8.48 9.18 -0.25
CA GLY A 103 8.10 8.30 -1.34
C GLY A 103 9.04 7.11 -1.41
N MET A 104 8.49 5.91 -1.51
CA MET A 104 9.27 4.67 -1.60
C MET A 104 9.17 4.12 -3.02
N CYS A 105 10.31 3.98 -3.71
CA CYS A 105 10.33 3.33 -5.02
C CYS A 105 9.98 1.85 -4.84
N VAL A 106 9.11 1.35 -5.71
CA VAL A 106 8.67 -0.05 -5.70
C VAL A 106 8.70 -0.58 -7.11
N ASP A 107 9.04 -1.87 -7.24
CA ASP A 107 8.95 -2.56 -8.51
C ASP A 107 7.53 -3.09 -8.70
N VAL A 108 6.98 -2.87 -9.90
CA VAL A 108 5.65 -3.37 -10.27
C VAL A 108 5.77 -4.26 -11.50
N TRP A 109 5.22 -5.46 -11.41
CA TRP A 109 5.10 -6.38 -12.53
C TRP A 109 3.67 -6.39 -13.04
N ASP A 110 3.47 -6.01 -14.30
CA ASP A 110 2.23 -6.28 -15.02
C ASP A 110 2.25 -7.71 -15.54
N VAL A 111 1.31 -8.51 -15.05
CA VAL A 111 1.11 -9.92 -15.43
C VAL A 111 -0.26 -10.12 -16.08
N THR A 112 -0.81 -9.07 -16.70
CA THR A 112 -2.05 -9.14 -17.48
C THR A 112 -1.89 -10.11 -18.64
N GLU A 113 -0.81 -9.96 -19.41
CA GLU A 113 -0.42 -10.93 -20.43
C GLU A 113 0.47 -12.00 -19.82
N GLU A 114 -0.07 -13.21 -19.63
CA GLU A 114 0.61 -14.30 -18.91
C GLU A 114 1.94 -14.74 -19.55
N ASN A 115 2.11 -14.52 -20.85
CA ASN A 115 3.30 -14.92 -21.59
C ASN A 115 4.34 -13.79 -21.78
N ASP A 116 3.98 -12.53 -21.47
CA ASP A 116 4.86 -11.37 -21.65
C ASP A 116 4.72 -10.39 -20.46
N PRO A 117 5.13 -10.82 -19.25
CA PRO A 117 5.04 -9.94 -18.09
C PRO A 117 6.00 -8.76 -18.25
N LYS A 118 5.52 -7.56 -17.92
CA LYS A 118 6.29 -6.33 -18.07
C LYS A 118 6.62 -5.70 -16.71
N LYS A 119 7.89 -5.38 -16.48
CA LYS A 119 8.35 -4.72 -15.27
C LYS A 119 8.34 -3.20 -15.43
N TYR A 120 7.87 -2.51 -14.39
CA TYR A 120 7.96 -1.07 -14.21
C TYR A 120 8.75 -0.79 -12.92
N GLU A 121 9.82 0.00 -13.04
CA GLU A 121 10.74 0.31 -11.94
C GLU A 121 11.30 1.73 -12.08
N GLY A 122 12.00 2.21 -11.05
CA GLY A 122 12.65 3.53 -11.01
C GLY A 122 11.82 4.62 -10.33
N GLU A 123 12.31 5.86 -10.38
CA GLU A 123 11.77 6.99 -9.59
C GLU A 123 10.29 7.32 -9.90
N GLY A 124 9.82 6.96 -11.10
CA GLY A 124 8.42 7.16 -11.50
C GLY A 124 7.43 6.15 -10.90
N VAL A 125 7.95 5.06 -10.32
CA VAL A 125 7.17 3.97 -9.73
C VAL A 125 7.33 3.97 -8.22
N CYS A 126 6.44 4.68 -7.53
CA CYS A 126 6.59 4.91 -6.10
C CYS A 126 5.28 4.84 -5.33
N LEU A 127 5.36 4.27 -4.12
CA LEU A 127 4.30 4.33 -3.12
C LEU A 127 4.50 5.58 -2.24
N ARG A 128 3.43 6.33 -2.00
CA ARG A 128 3.46 7.54 -1.18
C ARG A 128 2.19 7.67 -0.35
N LYS A 129 2.35 8.07 0.91
CA LYS A 129 1.24 8.42 1.81
C LYS A 129 0.52 9.70 1.35
N LEU A 130 -0.81 9.67 1.38
CA LEU A 130 -1.69 10.80 1.14
C LEU A 130 -2.10 11.46 2.47
N TYR A 131 -2.66 12.68 2.38
CA TYR A 131 -3.07 13.46 3.55
C TYR A 131 -4.19 12.82 4.37
N ASN A 132 -5.00 11.96 3.74
CA ASN A 132 -6.11 11.23 4.37
C ASN A 132 -5.70 9.84 4.88
N ASP A 133 -4.40 9.58 5.01
CA ASP A 133 -3.80 8.29 5.40
C ASP A 133 -3.94 7.12 4.42
N ASP A 134 -4.61 7.32 3.30
CA ASP A 134 -4.51 6.40 2.16
C ASP A 134 -3.14 6.51 1.49
N TYR A 135 -2.87 5.61 0.56
CA TYR A 135 -1.61 5.56 -0.17
C TYR A 135 -1.87 5.69 -1.65
N SER A 136 -0.90 6.23 -2.37
CA SER A 136 -0.91 6.30 -3.83
C SER A 136 0.30 5.59 -4.39
N LEU A 137 0.07 4.72 -5.36
CA LEU A 137 1.08 4.11 -6.21
C LEU A 137 1.13 4.89 -7.52
N SER A 138 2.21 5.63 -7.75
CA SER A 138 2.49 6.26 -9.04
C SER A 138 3.01 5.22 -10.02
N ILE A 139 2.42 5.10 -11.21
CA ILE A 139 2.88 4.18 -12.27
C ILE A 139 2.37 4.59 -13.66
N VAL A 140 2.75 5.78 -14.10
CA VAL A 140 2.27 6.39 -15.36
C VAL A 140 2.53 5.51 -16.60
N GLY A 141 3.68 4.82 -16.64
CA GLY A 141 4.01 3.92 -17.77
C GLY A 141 2.98 2.83 -17.97
N LEU A 142 2.55 2.19 -16.88
CA LEU A 142 1.55 1.11 -16.92
C LEU A 142 0.19 1.61 -17.39
N PHE A 143 -0.25 2.78 -16.92
CA PHE A 143 -1.52 3.37 -17.38
C PHE A 143 -1.53 3.57 -18.89
N ASN A 144 -0.43 4.07 -19.46
CA ASN A 144 -0.31 4.31 -20.90
C ASN A 144 -0.25 3.01 -21.71
N ASP A 145 0.53 2.04 -21.24
CA ASP A 145 0.76 0.78 -21.95
C ASP A 145 -0.49 -0.12 -21.93
N CYS A 146 -1.15 -0.24 -20.78
CA CYS A 146 -2.38 -1.01 -20.63
C CYS A 146 -3.64 -0.25 -21.09
N ARG A 147 -3.50 1.04 -21.43
CA ARG A 147 -4.60 1.96 -21.77
C ARG A 147 -5.73 1.94 -20.73
N LEU A 148 -5.36 2.02 -19.45
CA LEU A 148 -6.31 1.98 -18.36
C LEU A 148 -7.26 3.18 -18.43
N ASP A 149 -8.55 2.92 -18.28
CA ASP A 149 -9.58 3.94 -18.31
C ASP A 149 -10.55 3.84 -17.11
N VAL A 150 -11.41 4.83 -16.98
CA VAL A 150 -12.37 4.95 -15.88
C VAL A 150 -13.32 3.75 -15.86
N GLY A 151 -13.37 3.08 -14.72
CA GLY A 151 -14.23 1.92 -14.48
C GLY A 151 -13.57 0.57 -14.73
N ASP A 152 -12.38 0.53 -15.31
CA ASP A 152 -11.57 -0.69 -15.43
C ASP A 152 -11.31 -1.27 -14.04
N GLU A 153 -11.39 -2.59 -13.91
CA GLU A 153 -11.11 -3.30 -12.67
C GLU A 153 -9.71 -3.88 -12.70
N ILE A 154 -8.90 -3.51 -11.72
CA ILE A 154 -7.53 -3.97 -11.56
C ILE A 154 -7.40 -4.85 -10.30
N GLY A 155 -6.44 -5.77 -10.36
CA GLY A 155 -6.00 -6.59 -9.25
C GLY A 155 -4.57 -6.23 -8.87
N LEU A 156 -4.33 -6.07 -7.59
CA LEU A 156 -3.00 -5.89 -7.00
C LEU A 156 -2.76 -6.92 -5.90
N TYR A 157 -1.52 -7.37 -5.77
CA TYR A 157 -1.04 -8.03 -4.57
C TYR A 157 0.46 -7.82 -4.40
N TRP A 158 0.95 -7.86 -3.17
CA TRP A 158 2.38 -7.85 -2.90
C TRP A 158 2.91 -9.28 -2.92
N ASP A 159 3.95 -9.55 -3.73
CA ASP A 159 4.67 -10.81 -3.66
C ASP A 159 5.87 -10.67 -2.71
N PRO A 160 5.81 -11.24 -1.50
CA PRO A 160 6.92 -11.16 -0.54
C PRO A 160 8.15 -11.97 -0.95
N ARG A 161 8.05 -12.86 -1.96
CA ARG A 161 9.19 -13.67 -2.43
C ARG A 161 10.12 -12.86 -3.34
N SER A 162 9.57 -11.93 -4.10
CA SER A 162 10.30 -11.04 -5.00
C SER A 162 10.37 -9.60 -4.50
N SER A 163 9.66 -9.27 -3.41
CA SER A 163 9.53 -7.91 -2.89
C SER A 163 9.01 -6.93 -3.94
N THR A 164 8.04 -7.37 -4.75
CA THR A 164 7.46 -6.60 -5.84
C THR A 164 5.94 -6.59 -5.76
N LEU A 165 5.33 -5.51 -6.25
CA LEU A 165 3.89 -5.46 -6.42
C LEU A 165 3.51 -6.10 -7.76
N MET A 166 2.49 -6.94 -7.76
CA MET A 166 1.98 -7.63 -8.94
C MET A 166 0.67 -6.98 -9.35
N PHE A 167 0.54 -6.68 -10.64
CA PHE A 167 -0.60 -6.02 -11.25
C PHE A 167 -1.24 -6.92 -12.30
N LYS A 168 -2.58 -6.93 -12.35
CA LYS A 168 -3.33 -7.50 -13.47
C LYS A 168 -4.57 -6.67 -13.75
N LEU A 169 -4.82 -6.38 -15.02
CA LEU A 169 -6.11 -5.88 -15.48
C LEU A 169 -7.12 -7.03 -15.48
N LEU A 170 -8.14 -6.96 -14.62
CA LEU A 170 -9.12 -8.03 -14.41
C LEU A 170 -10.32 -7.89 -15.35
N SER A 171 -10.75 -6.65 -15.60
CA SER A 171 -11.87 -6.35 -16.50
C SER A 171 -11.68 -4.98 -17.12
N GLN A 172 -11.88 -4.89 -18.43
CA GLN A 172 -11.95 -3.63 -19.16
C GLN A 172 -13.40 -3.20 -19.35
N VAL A 173 -13.67 -1.92 -19.13
CA VAL A 173 -14.90 -1.31 -19.62
C VAL A 173 -14.69 -1.10 -21.12
N ARG A 174 -15.36 -1.91 -21.93
CA ARG A 174 -15.31 -1.71 -23.38
C ARG A 174 -15.88 -0.33 -23.71
N PRO A 175 -15.24 0.46 -24.58
CA PRO A 175 -15.87 1.62 -25.18
C PRO A 175 -17.09 1.23 -26.02
#